data_AF-A0A402AAK0-F1
#
_entry.id   AF-A0A402AAK0-F1
#
_cell.length_a   1.000
_cell.length_b   1.000
_cell.length_c   1.000
_cell.angle_alpha   90.00
_cell.angle_beta   90.00
_cell.angle_gamma   90.00
#
_symmetry.space_group_name_H-M   'P 1'
#
loop_
_entity.id
_entity.type
_entity.pdbx_description
1 polymer ?
#
loop_
_entity_poly.entity_id
_entity_poly.type
_entity_poly.pdbx_seq_one_letter_code
_entity_poly.pdbx_strand_id
1 'polypeptide(L)'
;MPLSQCRRCGKECSFLDRFMGGGQEDYCRPCRKETHRQLQDILALFQAMTTDGYLTPGVWHDLVTISKQRQLEMELVHGRLRSSAIELFDRTIVALEQTGKISAKDEAYLQFLQSALALRSEDLAPSLARLQRLRKLIAIRQGDFEPIVVNELLDRDEQVYCRVAVSYLATEQRSRQPPQPVYGILLLANRHLYFKPETARGLMIKWRNVLQPVLVSVNGIHLRMVQSAGEGIYTLLDADAEIVQAYMLALIQQAKHHLTPIPASGKSQALFVAEAPRSQYDSLAEKAFLACWKYPDLPLVHQYPIRTAEKTYRVDFAHLATRTAIEIDGFVGHSRAEDIQKDRYRQRTIEALGWHFRRYSGLDLKQDPLAVVQDVRAYLIKQLHLKAEG
;
A
#
# COMPACT_ATOMS: atom_id res chain seq x y z
N MET A 1 -41.00 2.38 -41.57
CA MET A 1 -39.96 1.80 -40.70
C MET A 1 -40.66 0.91 -39.68
N PRO A 2 -40.25 -0.35 -39.49
CA PRO A 2 -40.84 -1.22 -38.47
C PRO A 2 -40.67 -0.60 -37.07
N LEU A 3 -41.73 -0.66 -36.26
CA LEU A 3 -41.66 -0.28 -34.84
C LEU A 3 -40.67 -1.21 -34.15
N SER A 4 -39.68 -0.66 -33.41
CA SER A 4 -38.81 -1.52 -32.59
C SER A 4 -39.61 -2.03 -31.42
N GLN A 5 -39.50 -3.33 -31.20
CA GLN A 5 -40.01 -3.97 -30.00
C GLN A 5 -39.04 -3.73 -28.84
N CYS A 6 -39.58 -3.48 -27.65
CA CYS A 6 -38.78 -3.35 -26.43
C CYS A 6 -38.02 -4.66 -26.18
N ARG A 7 -36.68 -4.59 -26.09
CA ARG A 7 -35.81 -5.76 -25.90
C ARG A 7 -36.10 -6.54 -24.60
N ARG A 8 -36.68 -5.87 -23.59
CA ARG A 8 -37.02 -6.47 -22.29
C ARG A 8 -38.41 -7.12 -22.24
N CYS A 9 -39.43 -6.48 -22.80
CA CYS A 9 -40.83 -6.94 -22.66
C CYS A 9 -41.52 -7.28 -23.98
N GLY A 10 -40.86 -7.13 -25.12
CA GLY A 10 -41.39 -7.41 -26.46
C GLY A 10 -42.46 -6.42 -26.97
N LYS A 11 -42.94 -5.51 -26.12
CA LYS A 11 -43.98 -4.53 -26.51
C LYS A 11 -43.44 -3.53 -27.53
N GLU A 12 -44.25 -3.16 -28.50
CA GLU A 12 -43.93 -2.10 -29.45
C GLU A 12 -43.71 -0.77 -28.71
N CYS A 13 -42.55 -0.15 -28.92
CA CYS A 13 -42.24 1.15 -28.32
C CYS A 13 -42.97 2.25 -29.09
N SER A 14 -43.63 3.16 -28.36
CA SER A 14 -44.27 4.31 -29.00
C SER A 14 -43.21 5.25 -29.59
N PHE A 15 -43.57 6.00 -30.62
CA PHE A 15 -42.68 7.02 -31.22
C PHE A 15 -42.16 8.03 -30.17
N LEU A 16 -43.01 8.41 -29.21
CA LEU A 16 -42.65 9.32 -28.12
C LEU A 16 -41.59 8.74 -27.17
N ASP A 17 -41.60 7.41 -26.94
CA ASP A 17 -40.61 6.75 -26.07
C ASP A 17 -39.19 6.75 -26.65
N ARG A 18 -39.07 6.79 -27.99
CA ARG A 18 -37.80 6.90 -28.71
C ARG A 18 -37.24 8.32 -28.65
N PHE A 19 -38.06 9.33 -28.95
CA PHE A 19 -37.58 10.70 -29.09
C PHE A 19 -37.12 11.32 -27.77
N MET A 20 -37.80 10.98 -26.66
CA MET A 20 -37.40 11.47 -25.33
C MET A 20 -36.30 10.62 -24.66
N GLY A 21 -35.77 9.63 -25.38
CA GLY A 21 -35.02 8.52 -24.79
C GLY A 21 -33.51 8.53 -24.89
N GLY A 22 -32.85 9.69 -25.03
CA GLY A 22 -31.43 9.90 -24.70
C GLY A 22 -30.45 8.74 -24.99
N GLY A 23 -30.54 8.09 -26.16
CA GLY A 23 -29.58 7.07 -26.62
C GLY A 23 -29.77 5.62 -26.14
N GLN A 24 -30.76 5.30 -25.30
CA GLN A 24 -31.12 3.89 -25.01
C GLN A 24 -32.36 3.49 -25.82
N GLU A 25 -32.13 3.24 -27.11
CA GLU A 25 -33.18 3.12 -28.14
C GLU A 25 -34.05 1.84 -28.04
N ASP A 26 -33.69 0.91 -27.16
CA ASP A 26 -34.27 -0.46 -27.15
C ASP A 26 -35.25 -0.76 -26.00
N TYR A 27 -35.51 0.17 -25.08
CA TYR A 27 -36.44 -0.06 -23.95
C TYR A 27 -37.62 0.91 -23.95
N CYS A 28 -38.83 0.36 -23.75
CA CYS A 28 -40.00 1.19 -23.44
C CYS A 28 -39.83 1.90 -22.08
N ARG A 29 -40.52 3.04 -21.90
CA ARG A 29 -40.35 3.90 -20.70
C ARG A 29 -40.51 3.16 -19.36
N PRO A 30 -41.51 2.28 -19.15
CA PRO A 30 -41.62 1.52 -17.90
C PRO A 30 -40.42 0.59 -17.66
N CYS A 31 -39.98 -0.15 -18.68
CA CYS A 31 -38.82 -1.03 -18.59
C CYS A 31 -37.54 -0.24 -18.31
N ARG A 32 -37.37 0.93 -18.93
CA ARG A 32 -36.21 1.80 -18.67
C ARG A 32 -36.17 2.28 -17.22
N LYS A 33 -37.30 2.72 -16.67
CA LYS A 33 -37.41 3.16 -15.26
C LYS A 33 -37.07 2.01 -14.30
N GLU A 34 -37.59 0.81 -14.58
CA GLU A 34 -37.30 -0.37 -13.77
C GLU A 34 -35.85 -0.83 -13.87
N THR A 35 -35.28 -0.88 -15.08
CA THR A 35 -33.85 -1.16 -15.30
C THR A 35 -32.98 -0.17 -14.55
N HIS A 36 -33.29 1.13 -14.62
CA HIS A 36 -32.56 2.15 -13.88
C HIS A 36 -32.60 1.91 -12.36
N ARG A 37 -33.79 1.65 -11.79
CA ARG A 37 -33.94 1.33 -10.37
C ARG A 37 -33.11 0.11 -9.97
N GLN A 38 -33.20 -0.96 -10.74
CA GLN A 38 -32.45 -2.19 -10.47
C GLN A 38 -30.93 -1.97 -10.57
N LEU A 39 -30.46 -1.15 -11.51
CA LEU A 39 -29.04 -0.77 -11.60
C LEU A 39 -28.57 0.06 -10.39
N GLN A 40 -29.43 0.91 -9.82
CA GLN A 40 -29.12 1.62 -8.57
C GLN A 40 -28.95 0.65 -7.40
N ASP A 41 -29.84 -0.34 -7.28
CA ASP A 41 -29.73 -1.36 -6.23
C ASP A 41 -28.43 -2.16 -6.37
N ILE A 42 -28.05 -2.54 -7.60
CA ILE A 42 -26.78 -3.25 -7.87
C ILE A 42 -25.58 -2.40 -7.47
N LEU A 43 -25.59 -1.09 -7.77
CA LEU A 43 -24.54 -0.18 -7.34
C LEU A 43 -24.44 -0.10 -5.82
N ALA A 44 -25.57 0.03 -5.12
CA ALA A 44 -25.60 0.07 -3.66
C ALA A 44 -25.08 -1.23 -3.04
N LEU A 45 -25.46 -2.39 -3.61
CA LEU A 45 -24.94 -3.69 -3.19
C LEU A 45 -23.43 -3.79 -3.40
N PHE A 46 -22.94 -3.38 -4.58
CA PHE A 46 -21.51 -3.36 -4.87
C PHE A 46 -20.73 -2.51 -3.86
N GLN A 47 -21.21 -1.30 -3.57
CA GLN A 47 -20.58 -0.39 -2.61
C GLN A 47 -20.58 -0.98 -1.18
N ALA A 48 -21.69 -1.57 -0.76
CA ALA A 48 -21.79 -2.22 0.55
C ALA A 48 -20.85 -3.43 0.66
N MET A 49 -20.75 -4.24 -0.40
CA MET A 49 -19.89 -5.43 -0.43
C MET A 49 -18.40 -5.12 -0.56
N THR A 50 -18.05 -3.91 -1.03
CA THR A 50 -16.66 -3.46 -1.22
C THR A 50 -16.26 -2.36 -0.23
N THR A 51 -17.00 -2.23 0.87
CA THR A 51 -16.74 -1.24 1.93
C THR A 51 -15.41 -1.49 2.62
N ASP A 52 -14.96 -2.74 2.70
CA ASP A 52 -13.64 -3.11 3.23
C ASP A 52 -12.48 -2.90 2.25
N GLY A 53 -12.77 -2.37 1.06
CA GLY A 53 -11.78 -2.14 0.00
C GLY A 53 -11.48 -3.36 -0.86
N TYR A 54 -12.22 -4.48 -0.72
CA TYR A 54 -11.98 -5.68 -1.50
C TYR A 54 -13.22 -6.18 -2.24
N LEU A 55 -13.02 -6.66 -3.47
CA LEU A 55 -14.01 -7.41 -4.22
C LEU A 55 -13.50 -8.84 -4.40
N THR A 56 -14.04 -9.80 -3.66
CA THR A 56 -13.63 -11.20 -3.85
C THR A 56 -14.31 -11.82 -5.08
N PRO A 57 -13.74 -12.90 -5.66
CA PRO A 57 -14.41 -13.63 -6.74
C PRO A 57 -15.81 -14.13 -6.38
N GLY A 58 -16.05 -14.53 -5.13
CA GLY A 58 -17.36 -14.96 -4.65
C GLY A 58 -18.37 -13.81 -4.62
N VAL A 59 -17.98 -12.66 -4.06
CA VAL A 59 -18.82 -11.45 -4.04
C VAL A 59 -19.17 -11.00 -5.47
N TRP A 60 -18.20 -11.03 -6.39
CA TRP A 60 -18.46 -10.71 -7.79
C TRP A 60 -19.43 -11.71 -8.44
N HIS A 61 -19.27 -13.00 -8.17
CA HIS A 61 -20.18 -14.04 -8.64
C HIS A 61 -21.62 -13.82 -8.17
N ASP A 62 -21.81 -13.43 -6.90
CA ASP A 62 -23.13 -13.13 -6.34
C ASP A 62 -23.77 -11.92 -7.05
N LEU A 63 -23.02 -10.84 -7.26
CA LEU A 63 -23.49 -9.66 -8.00
C LEU A 63 -23.91 -10.00 -9.44
N VAL A 64 -23.09 -10.80 -10.14
CA VAL A 64 -23.41 -11.28 -11.50
C VAL A 64 -24.69 -12.13 -11.48
N THR A 65 -24.85 -13.00 -10.49
CA THR A 65 -26.02 -13.85 -10.34
C THR A 65 -27.28 -13.03 -10.09
N ILE A 66 -27.23 -12.05 -9.19
CA ILE A 66 -28.35 -11.13 -8.91
C ILE A 66 -28.70 -10.33 -10.16
N SER A 67 -27.71 -9.81 -10.89
CA SER A 67 -27.95 -9.08 -12.15
C SER A 67 -28.64 -9.95 -13.21
N LYS A 68 -28.20 -11.21 -13.37
CA LYS A 68 -28.82 -12.17 -14.30
C LYS A 68 -30.26 -12.51 -13.89
N GLN A 69 -30.52 -12.75 -12.61
CA GLN A 69 -31.88 -13.01 -12.10
C GLN A 69 -32.83 -11.84 -12.38
N ARG A 70 -32.31 -10.61 -12.32
CA ARG A 70 -33.05 -9.38 -12.66
C ARG A 70 -33.14 -9.10 -14.18
N GLN A 71 -32.57 -9.99 -15.01
CA GLN A 71 -32.49 -9.85 -16.47
C GLN A 71 -31.79 -8.54 -16.90
N LEU A 72 -30.75 -8.14 -16.16
CA LEU A 72 -29.93 -6.98 -16.51
C LEU A 72 -28.82 -7.39 -17.49
N GLU A 73 -28.61 -6.58 -18.52
CA GLU A 73 -27.47 -6.73 -19.42
C GLU A 73 -26.17 -6.35 -18.69
N MET A 74 -25.16 -7.21 -18.72
CA MET A 74 -23.91 -7.00 -17.98
C MET A 74 -23.17 -5.73 -18.42
N GLU A 75 -23.31 -5.32 -19.67
CA GLU A 75 -22.74 -4.07 -20.17
C GLU A 75 -23.32 -2.85 -19.44
N LEU A 76 -24.64 -2.84 -19.19
CA LEU A 76 -25.29 -1.79 -18.41
C LEU A 76 -24.85 -1.83 -16.94
N VAL A 77 -24.64 -3.03 -16.39
CA VAL A 77 -24.12 -3.21 -15.04
C VAL A 77 -22.71 -2.64 -14.92
N HIS A 78 -21.79 -3.03 -15.82
CA HIS A 78 -20.42 -2.50 -15.84
C HIS A 78 -20.41 -0.97 -16.05
N GLY A 79 -21.23 -0.46 -16.97
CA GLY A 79 -21.40 0.98 -17.17
C GLY A 79 -21.85 1.71 -15.91
N ARG A 80 -22.77 1.12 -15.14
CA ARG A 80 -23.23 1.69 -13.87
C ARG A 80 -22.17 1.64 -12.77
N LEU A 81 -21.41 0.55 -12.69
CA LEU A 81 -20.39 0.35 -11.64
C LEU A 81 -19.07 1.08 -11.94
N ARG A 82 -18.85 1.55 -13.17
CA ARG A 82 -17.56 2.06 -13.66
C ARG A 82 -16.85 3.01 -12.70
N SER A 83 -17.52 4.07 -12.23
CA SER A 83 -16.89 5.07 -11.35
C SER A 83 -16.44 4.46 -10.02
N SER A 84 -17.30 3.67 -9.35
CA SER A 84 -16.95 3.01 -8.09
C SER A 84 -15.92 1.89 -8.27
N ALA A 85 -15.90 1.25 -9.43
CA ALA A 85 -14.89 0.25 -9.78
C ALA A 85 -13.50 0.88 -9.97
N ILE A 86 -13.40 2.05 -10.62
CA ILE A 86 -12.16 2.82 -10.72
C ILE A 86 -11.69 3.25 -9.33
N GLU A 87 -12.59 3.74 -8.48
CA GLU A 87 -12.26 4.11 -7.10
C GLU A 87 -11.74 2.93 -6.28
N LEU A 88 -12.36 1.74 -6.40
CA LEU A 88 -11.88 0.53 -5.76
C LEU A 88 -10.47 0.14 -6.24
N PHE A 89 -10.22 0.21 -7.54
CA PHE A 89 -8.92 -0.07 -8.13
C PHE A 89 -7.84 0.91 -7.63
N ASP A 90 -8.16 2.22 -7.58
CA ASP A 90 -7.24 3.24 -7.10
C ASP A 90 -6.91 3.09 -5.60
N ARG A 91 -7.91 2.81 -4.76
CA ARG A 91 -7.71 2.51 -3.33
C ARG A 91 -6.81 1.28 -3.13
N THR A 92 -6.93 0.27 -3.99
CA THR A 92 -6.05 -0.90 -3.95
C THR A 92 -4.59 -0.50 -4.21
N ILE A 93 -4.34 0.38 -5.19
CA ILE A 93 -2.99 0.90 -5.47
C ILE A 93 -2.45 1.75 -4.32
N VAL A 94 -3.27 2.63 -3.73
CA VAL A 94 -2.88 3.41 -2.54
C VAL A 94 -2.44 2.49 -1.40
N ALA A 95 -3.16 1.39 -1.15
CA ALA A 95 -2.78 0.41 -0.13
C ALA A 95 -1.42 -0.24 -0.47
N LEU A 96 -1.18 -0.59 -1.74
CA LEU A 96 0.12 -1.14 -2.16
C LEU A 96 1.27 -0.12 -1.99
N GLU A 97 1.04 1.15 -2.32
CA GLU A 97 2.01 2.23 -2.10
C GLU A 97 2.40 2.34 -0.63
N GLN A 98 1.43 2.28 0.29
CA GLN A 98 1.68 2.32 1.74
C GLN A 98 2.53 1.13 2.22
N THR A 99 2.33 -0.06 1.66
CA THR A 99 3.13 -1.24 2.03
C THR A 99 4.52 -1.23 1.39
N GLY A 100 4.73 -0.47 0.31
CA GLY A 100 5.95 -0.45 -0.47
C GLY A 100 6.32 -1.80 -1.09
N LYS A 101 5.33 -2.69 -1.29
CA LYS A 101 5.50 -4.04 -1.82
C LYS A 101 4.38 -4.36 -2.80
N ILE A 102 4.70 -5.16 -3.80
CA ILE A 102 3.74 -5.76 -4.72
C ILE A 102 4.07 -7.24 -4.78
N SER A 103 3.15 -8.09 -4.32
CA SER A 103 3.25 -9.54 -4.46
C SER A 103 2.57 -10.01 -5.74
N ALA A 104 2.88 -11.24 -6.18
CA ALA A 104 2.17 -11.87 -7.29
C ALA A 104 0.66 -11.97 -7.04
N LYS A 105 0.24 -12.06 -5.77
CA LYS A 105 -1.18 -12.08 -5.40
C LYS A 105 -1.85 -10.72 -5.64
N ASP A 106 -1.15 -9.63 -5.35
CA ASP A 106 -1.66 -8.28 -5.57
C ASP A 106 -1.83 -8.00 -7.06
N GLU A 107 -0.87 -8.45 -7.89
CA GLU A 107 -0.98 -8.34 -9.34
C GLU A 107 -2.15 -9.15 -9.90
N ALA A 108 -2.31 -10.40 -9.45
CA ALA A 108 -3.44 -11.23 -9.83
C ALA A 108 -4.77 -10.61 -9.41
N TYR A 109 -4.81 -9.94 -8.25
CA TYR A 109 -5.99 -9.25 -7.77
C TYR A 109 -6.34 -8.01 -8.61
N LEU A 110 -5.36 -7.18 -8.97
CA LEU A 110 -5.58 -6.05 -9.87
C LEU A 110 -6.05 -6.50 -11.26
N GLN A 111 -5.46 -7.57 -11.80
CA GLN A 111 -5.92 -8.18 -13.05
C GLN A 111 -7.36 -8.73 -12.94
N PHE A 112 -7.69 -9.36 -11.81
CA PHE A 112 -9.05 -9.78 -11.52
C PHE A 112 -10.01 -8.59 -11.51
N LEU A 113 -9.71 -7.50 -10.82
CA LEU A 113 -10.56 -6.30 -10.79
C LEU A 113 -10.78 -5.74 -12.20
N GLN A 114 -9.70 -5.61 -12.99
CA GLN A 114 -9.78 -5.09 -14.35
C GLN A 114 -10.68 -5.95 -15.24
N SER A 115 -10.51 -7.28 -15.17
CA SER A 115 -11.25 -8.24 -15.99
C SER A 115 -12.71 -8.37 -15.54
N ALA A 116 -12.94 -8.53 -14.24
CA ALA A 116 -14.27 -8.71 -13.66
C ALA A 116 -15.15 -7.48 -13.91
N LEU A 117 -14.62 -6.27 -13.73
CA LEU A 117 -15.38 -5.02 -13.83
C LEU A 117 -15.33 -4.40 -15.22
N ALA A 118 -14.75 -5.10 -16.21
CA ALA A 118 -14.56 -4.64 -17.59
C ALA A 118 -13.97 -3.22 -17.67
N LEU A 119 -12.96 -2.95 -16.84
CA LEU A 119 -12.28 -1.66 -16.79
C LEU A 119 -11.33 -1.55 -17.98
N ARG A 120 -11.52 -0.52 -18.79
CA ARG A 120 -10.64 -0.27 -19.92
C ARG A 120 -9.36 0.41 -19.44
N SER A 121 -8.26 0.15 -20.14
CA SER A 121 -6.96 0.72 -19.80
C SER A 121 -6.95 2.26 -19.83
N GLU A 122 -7.78 2.88 -20.68
CA GLU A 122 -7.88 4.35 -20.77
C GLU A 122 -8.48 4.94 -19.50
N ASP A 123 -9.47 4.28 -18.89
CA ASP A 123 -10.08 4.74 -17.64
C ASP A 123 -9.14 4.55 -16.44
N LEU A 124 -8.20 3.61 -16.54
CA LEU A 124 -7.22 3.28 -15.51
C LEU A 124 -5.86 3.94 -15.74
N ALA A 125 -5.68 4.75 -16.80
CA ALA A 125 -4.37 5.27 -17.17
C ALA A 125 -3.62 5.97 -16.01
N PRO A 126 -4.26 6.82 -15.19
CA PRO A 126 -3.59 7.43 -14.04
C PRO A 126 -3.13 6.40 -12.98
N SER A 127 -4.01 5.45 -12.65
CA SER A 127 -3.73 4.41 -11.65
C SER A 127 -2.67 3.42 -12.15
N LEU A 128 -2.70 3.05 -13.43
CA LEU A 128 -1.67 2.20 -14.04
C LEU A 128 -0.30 2.89 -14.09
N ALA A 129 -0.25 4.20 -14.37
CA ALA A 129 0.99 4.97 -14.29
C ALA A 129 1.58 4.98 -12.87
N ARG A 130 0.72 5.14 -11.84
CA ARG A 130 1.12 5.02 -10.42
C ARG A 130 1.65 3.63 -10.08
N LEU A 131 0.97 2.57 -10.53
CA LEU A 131 1.42 1.19 -10.32
C LEU A 131 2.78 0.92 -10.98
N GLN A 132 2.98 1.40 -12.22
CA GLN A 132 4.28 1.30 -12.91
C GLN A 132 5.38 2.05 -12.16
N ARG A 133 5.07 3.25 -11.66
CA ARG A 133 5.98 4.04 -10.81
C ARG A 133 6.35 3.26 -9.53
N LEU A 134 5.37 2.67 -8.85
CA LEU A 134 5.60 1.86 -7.65
C LEU A 134 6.47 0.63 -7.94
N ARG A 135 6.21 -0.09 -9.04
CA ARG A 135 7.05 -1.21 -9.50
C ARG A 135 8.50 -0.77 -9.70
N LYS A 136 8.72 0.36 -10.37
CA LYS A 136 10.05 0.93 -10.59
C LYS A 136 10.74 1.26 -9.26
N LEU A 137 10.05 1.88 -8.30
CA LEU A 137 10.60 2.15 -6.97
C LEU A 137 11.00 0.87 -6.23
N ILE A 138 10.18 -0.18 -6.30
CA ILE A 138 10.47 -1.47 -5.67
C ILE A 138 11.69 -2.14 -6.30
N ALA A 139 11.76 -2.18 -7.64
CA ALA A 139 12.90 -2.73 -8.38
C ALA A 139 14.21 -2.03 -7.99
N ILE A 140 14.23 -0.69 -8.00
CA ILE A 140 15.39 0.11 -7.59
C ILE A 140 15.81 -0.19 -6.14
N ARG A 141 14.85 -0.27 -5.21
CA ARG A 141 15.13 -0.59 -3.80
C ARG A 141 15.67 -2.01 -3.59
N GLN A 142 15.39 -2.92 -4.52
CA GLN A 142 15.93 -4.28 -4.53
C GLN A 142 17.31 -4.38 -5.20
N GLY A 143 17.83 -3.27 -5.73
CA GLY A 143 19.10 -3.23 -6.45
C GLY A 143 18.99 -3.68 -7.91
N ASP A 144 17.78 -3.74 -8.45
CA ASP A 144 17.56 -3.97 -9.88
C ASP A 144 17.71 -2.64 -10.61
N PHE A 145 18.87 -2.45 -11.24
CA PHE A 145 19.22 -1.24 -11.95
C PHE A 145 19.48 -1.55 -13.42
N GLU A 146 18.89 -0.76 -14.31
CA GLU A 146 19.23 -0.76 -15.73
C GLU A 146 20.28 0.31 -16.01
N PRO A 147 21.51 -0.06 -16.44
CA PRO A 147 22.51 0.92 -16.84
C PRO A 147 22.02 1.75 -18.02
N ILE A 148 22.27 3.06 -17.98
CA ILE A 148 22.05 3.97 -19.11
C ILE A 148 23.38 4.33 -19.77
N VAL A 149 23.35 4.47 -21.09
CA VAL A 149 24.51 4.92 -21.88
C VAL A 149 24.63 6.43 -21.73
N VAL A 150 25.83 6.88 -21.37
CA VAL A 150 26.18 8.29 -21.24
C VAL A 150 27.47 8.55 -22.03
N ASN A 151 27.67 9.77 -22.54
CA ASN A 151 28.85 10.14 -23.33
C ASN A 151 30.01 10.64 -22.47
N GLU A 152 29.84 10.58 -21.16
CA GLU A 152 30.75 11.07 -20.17
C GLU A 152 31.90 10.09 -19.94
N LEU A 153 33.13 10.60 -19.86
CA LEU A 153 34.28 9.78 -19.44
C LEU A 153 34.13 9.42 -17.96
N LEU A 154 34.05 8.11 -17.67
CA LEU A 154 33.89 7.54 -16.33
C LEU A 154 35.06 6.60 -16.01
N ASP A 155 35.19 6.20 -14.76
CA ASP A 155 36.19 5.21 -14.37
C ASP A 155 35.89 3.85 -15.03
N ARG A 156 36.92 3.00 -15.14
CA ARG A 156 36.75 1.63 -15.63
C ARG A 156 35.73 0.88 -14.75
N ASP A 157 34.81 0.19 -15.41
CA ASP A 157 33.70 -0.60 -14.81
C ASP A 157 32.65 0.25 -14.06
N GLU A 158 32.64 1.56 -14.29
CA GLU A 158 31.61 2.45 -13.76
C GLU A 158 30.40 2.49 -14.70
N GLN A 159 29.21 2.30 -14.11
CA GLN A 159 27.93 2.28 -14.82
C GLN A 159 27.03 3.35 -14.22
N VAL A 160 26.37 4.13 -15.08
CA VAL A 160 25.39 5.14 -14.68
C VAL A 160 23.99 4.53 -14.73
N TYR A 161 23.18 4.79 -13.72
CA TYR A 161 21.79 4.30 -13.66
C TYR A 161 20.76 5.43 -13.72
N CYS A 162 21.17 6.66 -13.41
CA CYS A 162 20.31 7.83 -13.50
C CYS A 162 21.11 9.05 -13.91
N ARG A 163 20.55 9.80 -14.86
CA ARG A 163 21.04 11.10 -15.33
C ARG A 163 19.87 12.07 -15.25
N VAL A 164 20.05 13.19 -14.55
CA VAL A 164 18.98 14.17 -14.32
C VAL A 164 19.54 15.59 -14.36
N ALA A 165 18.80 16.52 -14.95
CA ALA A 165 19.14 17.94 -14.93
C ALA A 165 18.72 18.53 -13.58
N VAL A 166 19.60 19.31 -12.94
CA VAL A 166 19.40 19.82 -11.59
C VAL A 166 19.82 21.28 -11.43
N SER A 167 19.22 21.97 -10.47
CA SER A 167 19.79 23.16 -9.85
C SER A 167 20.28 22.84 -8.43
N TYR A 168 21.51 23.19 -8.12
CA TYR A 168 22.17 22.92 -6.85
C TYR A 168 22.29 24.21 -6.03
N LEU A 169 21.87 24.14 -4.77
CA LEU A 169 22.00 25.21 -3.78
C LEU A 169 22.78 24.70 -2.57
N ALA A 170 23.99 25.21 -2.36
CA ALA A 170 24.84 24.82 -1.24
C ALA A 170 24.27 25.28 0.11
N THR A 171 24.33 24.43 1.14
CA THR A 171 23.80 24.73 2.48
C THR A 171 24.73 25.63 3.30
N GLU A 172 26.05 25.52 3.08
CA GLU A 172 27.05 26.33 3.77
C GLU A 172 27.68 27.34 2.81
N GLN A 173 27.28 28.60 2.91
CA GLN A 173 28.15 29.69 2.49
C GLN A 173 28.36 30.67 3.64
N ARG A 174 29.62 30.83 4.05
CA ARG A 174 30.08 31.94 4.92
C ARG A 174 29.99 33.32 4.24
N SER A 175 29.37 33.39 3.06
CA SER A 175 29.24 34.63 2.28
C SER A 175 28.06 35.45 2.80
N ARG A 176 28.21 36.78 2.75
CA ARG A 176 27.12 37.72 3.05
C ARG A 176 26.04 37.76 1.96
N GLN A 177 26.31 37.18 0.80
CA GLN A 177 25.36 37.15 -0.32
C GLN A 177 24.47 35.91 -0.24
N PRO A 178 23.17 36.03 -0.59
CA PRO A 178 22.29 34.87 -0.65
C PRO A 178 22.83 33.86 -1.67
N PRO A 179 22.82 32.56 -1.34
CA PRO A 179 23.37 31.54 -2.22
C PRO A 179 22.61 31.53 -3.55
N GLN A 180 23.35 31.49 -4.65
CA GLN A 180 22.78 31.42 -6.00
C GLN A 180 22.75 29.96 -6.46
N PRO A 181 21.69 29.54 -7.16
CA PRO A 181 21.60 28.19 -7.69
C PRO A 181 22.62 27.98 -8.81
N VAL A 182 23.26 26.80 -8.82
CA VAL A 182 24.17 26.37 -9.88
C VAL A 182 23.49 25.28 -10.69
N TYR A 183 23.33 25.49 -11.99
CA TYR A 183 22.69 24.53 -12.89
C TYR A 183 23.70 23.50 -13.43
N GLY A 184 23.25 22.26 -13.61
CA GLY A 184 24.09 21.19 -14.12
C GLY A 184 23.37 19.85 -14.24
N ILE A 185 24.17 18.80 -14.41
CA ILE A 185 23.70 17.42 -14.53
C ILE A 185 24.16 16.61 -13.32
N LEU A 186 23.27 15.82 -12.76
CA LEU A 186 23.57 14.83 -11.74
C LEU A 186 23.60 13.42 -12.36
N LEU A 187 24.70 12.69 -12.15
CA LEU A 187 24.86 11.31 -12.61
C LEU A 187 25.03 10.39 -11.40
N LEU A 188 24.15 9.40 -11.27
CA LEU A 188 24.18 8.41 -10.19
C LEU A 188 24.79 7.13 -10.77
N ALA A 189 26.05 6.85 -10.43
CA ALA A 189 26.77 5.68 -10.89
C ALA A 189 26.99 4.65 -9.76
N ASN A 190 27.35 3.41 -10.09
CA ASN A 190 27.64 2.37 -9.10
C ASN A 190 28.74 2.76 -8.09
N ARG A 191 29.74 3.57 -8.48
CA ARG A 191 30.88 3.92 -7.62
C ARG A 191 30.78 5.34 -7.05
N HIS A 192 30.31 6.28 -7.84
CA HIS A 192 30.25 7.69 -7.47
C HIS A 192 28.93 8.36 -7.85
N LEU A 193 28.67 9.48 -7.16
CA LEU A 193 27.71 10.49 -7.55
C LEU A 193 28.48 11.65 -8.19
N TYR A 194 28.12 12.02 -9.42
CA TYR A 194 28.72 13.17 -10.10
C TYR A 194 27.74 14.32 -10.17
N PHE A 195 28.19 15.52 -9.84
CA PHE A 195 27.50 16.76 -10.20
C PHE A 195 28.36 17.56 -11.18
N LYS A 196 27.85 17.79 -12.38
CA LYS A 196 28.55 18.48 -13.47
C LYS A 196 27.86 19.81 -13.74
N PRO A 197 28.33 20.91 -13.13
CA PRO A 197 27.78 22.23 -13.38
C PRO A 197 28.15 22.71 -14.80
N GLU A 198 27.32 23.56 -15.40
CA GLU A 198 27.56 24.07 -16.76
C GLU A 198 28.76 25.01 -16.85
N THR A 199 29.04 25.75 -15.76
CA THR A 199 29.99 26.87 -15.76
C THR A 199 31.26 26.61 -14.94
N ALA A 200 31.38 25.43 -14.32
CA ALA A 200 32.45 25.15 -13.37
C ALA A 200 32.97 23.72 -13.46
N ARG A 201 34.03 23.44 -12.69
CA ARG A 201 34.57 22.08 -12.58
C ARG A 201 33.56 21.17 -11.88
N GLY A 202 33.37 19.97 -12.43
CA GLY A 202 32.53 18.92 -11.85
C GLY A 202 32.98 18.49 -10.46
N LEU A 203 32.00 18.07 -9.66
CA LEU A 203 32.14 17.45 -8.35
C LEU A 203 31.94 15.95 -8.48
N MET A 204 32.85 15.17 -7.89
CA MET A 204 32.74 13.73 -7.76
C MET A 204 32.64 13.37 -6.28
N ILE A 205 31.57 12.68 -5.92
CA ILE A 205 31.20 12.37 -4.55
C ILE A 205 31.19 10.85 -4.39
N LYS A 206 31.98 10.32 -3.46
CA LYS A 206 31.94 8.89 -3.11
C LYS A 206 30.68 8.61 -2.29
N TRP A 207 29.95 7.54 -2.60
CA TRP A 207 28.73 7.16 -1.87
C TRP A 207 28.92 7.02 -0.36
N ARG A 208 30.10 6.58 0.10
CA ARG A 208 30.43 6.50 1.53
C ARG A 208 30.41 7.85 2.25
N ASN A 209 30.56 8.96 1.53
CA ASN A 209 30.51 10.30 2.09
C ASN A 209 29.08 10.86 2.16
N VAL A 210 28.10 10.19 1.52
CA VAL A 210 26.69 10.57 1.59
C VAL A 210 26.07 9.92 2.82
N LEU A 211 25.60 10.75 3.76
CA LEU A 211 24.92 10.28 4.96
C LEU A 211 23.52 9.80 4.60
N GLN A 212 22.73 10.70 4.01
CA GLN A 212 21.34 10.45 3.64
C GLN A 212 20.85 11.46 2.59
N PRO A 213 20.18 11.00 1.52
CA PRO A 213 19.36 11.86 0.67
C PRO A 213 17.96 12.04 1.28
N VAL A 214 17.52 13.27 1.48
CA VAL A 214 16.23 13.60 2.11
C VAL A 214 15.36 14.39 1.12
N LEU A 215 14.13 13.94 0.88
CA LEU A 215 13.16 14.73 0.12
C LEU A 215 12.77 15.98 0.92
N VAL A 216 12.94 17.15 0.32
CA VAL A 216 12.57 18.45 0.91
C VAL A 216 11.44 19.14 0.15
N SER A 217 11.16 18.70 -1.08
CA SER A 217 10.00 19.13 -1.88
C SER A 217 9.67 18.07 -2.94
N VAL A 218 8.62 18.28 -3.74
CA VAL A 218 8.22 17.38 -4.84
C VAL A 218 9.38 17.12 -5.82
N ASN A 219 10.26 18.10 -6.01
CA ASN A 219 11.40 18.02 -6.94
C ASN A 219 12.75 18.19 -6.23
N GLY A 220 12.80 18.28 -4.90
CA GLY A 220 13.99 18.68 -4.16
C GLY A 220 14.55 17.56 -3.30
N ILE A 221 15.84 17.26 -3.46
CA ILE A 221 16.59 16.32 -2.62
C ILE A 221 17.71 17.08 -1.90
N HIS A 222 17.68 17.11 -0.58
CA HIS A 222 18.81 17.56 0.23
C HIS A 222 19.78 16.40 0.43
N LEU A 223 21.01 16.55 -0.05
CA LEU A 223 22.10 15.60 0.21
C LEU A 223 22.84 16.02 1.48
N ARG A 224 22.69 15.23 2.54
CA ARG A 224 23.50 15.38 3.75
C ARG A 224 24.79 14.60 3.62
N MET A 225 25.91 15.23 3.95
CA MET A 225 27.23 14.69 3.70
C MET A 225 28.04 14.55 5.00
N VAL A 226 29.06 13.70 4.99
CA VAL A 226 30.06 13.63 6.08
C VAL A 226 30.97 14.87 6.05
N GLN A 227 31.21 15.41 4.86
CA GLN A 227 32.01 16.61 4.60
C GLN A 227 31.16 17.57 3.78
N SER A 228 31.22 18.88 4.03
CA SER A 228 30.34 19.86 3.39
C SER A 228 30.51 20.01 1.87
N ALA A 229 31.54 19.41 1.27
CA ALA A 229 31.72 19.40 -0.17
C ALA A 229 30.59 18.61 -0.88
N GLY A 230 29.71 19.34 -1.57
CA GLY A 230 28.53 18.78 -2.25
C GLY A 230 27.29 18.65 -1.36
N GLU A 231 27.33 19.14 -0.12
CA GLU A 231 26.14 19.25 0.72
C GLU A 231 25.26 20.40 0.25
N GLY A 232 24.00 20.10 -0.03
CA GLY A 232 23.06 21.07 -0.58
C GLY A 232 21.76 20.47 -1.07
N ILE A 233 20.88 21.36 -1.49
CA ILE A 233 19.59 21.01 -2.10
C ILE A 233 19.79 20.91 -3.61
N TYR A 234 19.45 19.74 -4.16
CA TYR A 234 19.41 19.46 -5.58
C TYR A 234 17.94 19.46 -6.02
N THR A 235 17.53 20.47 -6.78
CA THR A 235 16.20 20.56 -7.36
C THR A 235 16.22 19.97 -8.77
N LEU A 236 15.46 18.91 -8.99
CA LEU A 236 15.36 18.20 -10.25
C LEU A 236 14.47 18.98 -11.23
N LEU A 237 14.92 19.10 -12.47
CA LEU A 237 14.23 19.86 -13.51
C LEU A 237 13.33 18.98 -14.39
N ASP A 238 13.70 17.72 -14.56
CA ASP A 238 13.09 16.80 -15.53
C ASP A 238 12.90 15.36 -15.02
N ALA A 239 12.95 15.13 -13.70
CA ALA A 239 12.77 13.80 -13.12
C ALA A 239 11.99 13.81 -11.79
N ASP A 240 11.46 12.64 -11.46
CA ASP A 240 10.77 12.36 -10.20
C ASP A 240 11.76 12.21 -9.05
N ALA A 241 11.66 13.09 -8.04
CA ALA A 241 12.58 13.11 -6.91
C ALA A 241 12.55 11.84 -6.06
N GLU A 242 11.40 11.17 -5.95
CA GLU A 242 11.33 9.92 -5.18
C GLU A 242 12.09 8.80 -5.89
N ILE A 243 12.02 8.74 -7.22
CA ILE A 243 12.78 7.76 -8.02
C ILE A 243 14.28 8.02 -7.89
N VAL A 244 14.71 9.28 -8.04
CA VAL A 244 16.13 9.65 -7.91
C VAL A 244 16.64 9.38 -6.49
N GLN A 245 15.85 9.69 -5.47
CA GLN A 245 16.18 9.38 -4.07
C GLN A 245 16.29 7.86 -3.87
N ALA A 246 15.39 7.06 -4.43
CA ALA A 246 15.44 5.61 -4.34
C ALA A 246 16.75 5.05 -4.95
N TYR A 247 17.17 5.57 -6.11
CA TYR A 247 18.48 5.21 -6.69
C TYR A 247 19.63 5.54 -5.75
N MET A 248 19.65 6.76 -5.18
CA MET A 248 20.70 7.17 -4.25
C MET A 248 20.75 6.25 -3.03
N LEU A 249 19.59 5.94 -2.42
CA LEU A 249 19.52 5.08 -1.25
C LEU A 249 20.05 3.67 -1.55
N ALA A 250 19.64 3.09 -2.68
CA ALA A 250 20.07 1.76 -3.08
C ALA A 250 21.58 1.70 -3.38
N LEU A 251 22.13 2.73 -4.04
CA LEU A 251 23.57 2.85 -4.32
C LEU A 251 24.40 3.08 -3.06
N ILE A 252 23.91 3.90 -2.12
CA ILE A 252 24.53 4.09 -0.80
C ILE A 252 24.56 2.76 -0.04
N GLN A 253 23.45 2.01 -0.06
CA GLN A 253 23.35 0.71 0.58
C GLN A 253 24.35 -0.29 -0.03
N GLN A 254 24.41 -0.40 -1.36
CA GLN A 254 25.37 -1.26 -2.06
C GLN A 254 26.81 -0.90 -1.70
N ALA A 255 27.17 0.39 -1.77
CA ALA A 255 28.51 0.86 -1.44
C ALA A 255 28.89 0.58 0.03
N LYS A 256 27.95 0.68 0.98
CA LYS A 256 28.18 0.40 2.40
C LYS A 256 28.30 -1.09 2.70
N HIS A 257 27.52 -1.95 2.03
CA HIS A 257 27.64 -3.41 2.21
C HIS A 257 29.01 -3.93 1.75
N HIS A 258 29.59 -3.36 0.69
CA HIS A 258 30.95 -3.69 0.25
C HIS A 258 32.07 -3.28 1.24
N LEU A 259 31.75 -2.51 2.29
CA LEU A 259 32.70 -2.14 3.35
C LEU A 259 32.75 -3.15 4.51
N THR A 260 31.85 -4.15 4.52
CA THR A 260 31.91 -5.25 5.49
C THR A 260 32.45 -6.50 4.78
N PRO A 261 33.71 -6.90 4.96
CA PRO A 261 34.13 -8.21 4.51
C PRO A 261 33.42 -9.25 5.38
N ILE A 262 32.48 -9.98 4.78
CA ILE A 262 32.07 -11.28 5.33
C ILE A 262 33.29 -12.20 5.15
N PRO A 263 33.84 -12.82 6.20
CA PRO A 263 34.93 -13.76 6.03
C PRO A 263 34.41 -14.96 5.22
N ALA A 264 34.97 -15.15 4.03
CA ALA A 264 34.79 -16.35 3.25
C ALA A 264 35.60 -17.49 3.89
N SER A 265 34.98 -18.23 4.80
CA SER A 265 35.40 -19.60 5.10
C SER A 265 34.18 -20.46 5.37
N GLY A 266 33.86 -21.32 4.41
CA GLY A 266 32.79 -22.28 4.51
C GLY A 266 33.03 -23.31 5.61
N LYS A 267 31.93 -23.72 6.22
CA LYS A 267 31.54 -25.12 6.45
C LYS A 267 30.09 -25.10 6.89
N SER A 268 29.21 -25.61 6.03
CA SER A 268 27.85 -25.98 6.38
C SER A 268 27.91 -27.03 7.49
N GLN A 269 27.76 -26.60 8.74
CA GLN A 269 27.22 -27.48 9.77
C GLN A 269 25.72 -27.26 9.79
N ALA A 270 25.00 -28.30 9.38
CA ALA A 270 23.61 -28.50 9.73
C ALA A 270 23.50 -28.38 11.25
N LEU A 271 23.01 -27.23 11.71
CA LEU A 271 22.55 -27.11 13.08
C LEU A 271 21.21 -27.84 13.12
N PHE A 272 21.24 -29.06 13.64
CA PHE A 272 20.05 -29.69 14.18
C PHE A 272 19.44 -28.70 15.19
N VAL A 273 18.34 -28.06 14.79
CA VAL A 273 17.44 -27.44 15.75
C VAL A 273 16.76 -28.59 16.45
N ALA A 274 17.36 -29.03 17.56
CA ALA A 274 16.63 -29.76 18.58
C ALA A 274 15.35 -28.98 18.86
N GLU A 275 14.20 -29.66 18.86
CA GLU A 275 12.90 -29.07 19.19
C GLU A 275 13.03 -28.30 20.50
N ALA A 276 13.07 -26.97 20.38
CA ALA A 276 13.04 -26.09 21.53
C ALA A 276 11.68 -26.30 22.22
N PRO A 277 11.62 -26.35 23.56
CA PRO A 277 10.36 -26.38 24.28
C PRO A 277 9.50 -25.20 23.80
N ARG A 278 8.23 -25.48 23.46
CA ARG A 278 7.28 -24.49 22.91
C ARG A 278 7.42 -23.18 23.68
N SER A 279 7.91 -22.14 22.99
CA SER A 279 8.13 -20.84 23.60
C SER A 279 6.80 -20.32 24.13
N GLN A 280 6.80 -19.66 25.30
CA GLN A 280 5.61 -19.10 25.94
C GLN A 280 4.82 -18.09 25.06
N TYR A 281 5.38 -17.68 23.92
CA TYR A 281 4.84 -16.69 23.01
C TYR A 281 4.70 -17.27 21.61
N ASP A 282 3.60 -16.93 20.92
CA ASP A 282 3.31 -17.47 19.59
C ASP A 282 4.02 -16.67 18.48
N SER A 283 4.45 -15.43 18.76
CA SER A 283 5.15 -14.58 17.79
C SER A 283 6.22 -13.64 18.37
N LEU A 284 7.14 -13.16 17.52
CA LEU A 284 8.08 -12.08 17.86
C LEU A 284 7.38 -10.74 18.12
N ALA A 285 6.21 -10.52 17.50
CA ALA A 285 5.43 -9.30 17.67
C ALA A 285 4.81 -9.23 19.07
N GLU A 286 4.26 -10.34 19.58
CA GLU A 286 3.80 -10.43 20.97
C GLU A 286 4.91 -10.16 21.99
N LYS A 287 6.11 -10.69 21.74
CA LYS A 287 7.28 -10.42 22.60
C LYS A 287 7.62 -8.93 22.62
N ALA A 288 7.60 -8.28 21.46
CA ALA A 288 7.88 -6.85 21.34
C ALA A 288 6.83 -6.00 22.07
N PHE A 289 5.54 -6.32 21.89
CA PHE A 289 4.44 -5.66 22.61
C PHE A 289 4.62 -5.74 24.12
N LEU A 290 4.80 -6.95 24.63
CA LEU A 290 4.92 -7.19 26.06
C LEU A 290 6.18 -6.55 26.64
N ALA A 291 7.30 -6.57 25.90
CA ALA A 291 8.52 -5.89 26.32
C ALA A 291 8.32 -4.38 26.48
N CYS A 292 7.46 -3.76 25.66
CA CYS A 292 7.13 -2.34 25.72
C CYS A 292 6.01 -1.99 26.71
N TRP A 293 5.18 -2.95 27.14
CA TRP A 293 4.11 -2.69 28.12
C TRP A 293 4.69 -2.46 29.53
N LYS A 294 4.55 -1.23 30.06
CA LYS A 294 5.12 -0.82 31.37
C LYS A 294 4.09 -0.26 32.35
N TYR A 295 2.82 -0.65 32.20
CA TYR A 295 1.70 -0.11 32.98
C TYR A 295 1.16 -1.15 33.97
N PRO A 296 1.72 -1.23 35.20
CA PRO A 296 1.31 -2.23 36.19
C PRO A 296 -0.12 -2.00 36.72
N ASP A 297 -0.61 -0.77 36.61
CA ASP A 297 -1.98 -0.35 36.91
C ASP A 297 -3.01 -0.85 35.90
N LEU A 298 -2.56 -1.31 34.73
CA LEU A 298 -3.39 -1.87 33.66
C LEU A 298 -2.90 -3.30 33.31
N PRO A 299 -3.12 -4.29 34.19
CA PRO A 299 -2.56 -5.63 34.02
C PRO A 299 -3.20 -6.35 32.84
N LEU A 300 -2.37 -6.79 31.89
CA LEU A 300 -2.77 -7.61 30.76
C LEU A 300 -2.51 -9.09 31.06
N VAL A 301 -3.46 -9.94 30.72
CA VAL A 301 -3.32 -11.41 30.78
C VAL A 301 -2.99 -11.92 29.39
N HIS A 302 -1.82 -12.53 29.24
CA HIS A 302 -1.38 -13.14 27.97
C HIS A 302 -2.15 -14.44 27.70
N GLN A 303 -2.49 -14.69 26.43
CA GLN A 303 -3.13 -15.93 25.95
C GLN A 303 -4.44 -16.26 26.66
N TYR A 304 -5.27 -15.24 26.89
CA TYR A 304 -6.48 -15.37 27.70
C TYR A 304 -7.59 -16.15 26.96
N PRO A 305 -8.16 -17.20 27.58
CA PRO A 305 -9.26 -17.95 26.99
C PRO A 305 -10.61 -17.24 27.22
N ILE A 306 -11.26 -16.84 26.14
CA ILE A 306 -12.65 -16.36 26.13
C ILE A 306 -13.56 -17.52 25.72
N ARG A 307 -14.39 -17.98 26.66
CA ARG A 307 -15.34 -19.08 26.44
C ARG A 307 -16.64 -18.56 25.84
N THR A 308 -17.08 -19.19 24.75
CA THR A 308 -18.40 -18.99 24.13
C THR A 308 -19.26 -20.23 24.35
N ALA A 309 -20.53 -20.19 23.94
CA ALA A 309 -21.40 -21.36 24.00
C ALA A 309 -20.90 -22.52 23.13
N GLU A 310 -20.17 -22.23 22.06
CA GLU A 310 -19.76 -23.21 21.05
C GLU A 310 -18.30 -23.66 21.22
N LYS A 311 -17.40 -22.74 21.63
CA LYS A 311 -15.96 -23.01 21.72
C LYS A 311 -15.21 -21.99 22.57
N THR A 312 -13.92 -22.23 22.78
CA THR A 312 -13.03 -21.29 23.46
C THR A 312 -12.12 -20.61 22.43
N TYR A 313 -12.10 -19.28 22.42
CA TYR A 313 -11.12 -18.50 21.67
C TYR A 313 -9.99 -18.08 22.60
N ARG A 314 -8.74 -18.22 22.18
CA ARG A 314 -7.58 -17.61 22.86
C ARG A 314 -7.30 -16.27 22.19
N VAL A 315 -7.08 -15.22 22.97
CA VAL A 315 -6.64 -13.90 22.49
C VAL A 315 -5.25 -13.61 23.02
N ASP A 316 -4.43 -12.89 22.26
CA ASP A 316 -3.02 -12.67 22.63
C ASP A 316 -2.87 -11.97 23.97
N PHE A 317 -3.67 -10.93 24.21
CA PHE A 317 -3.75 -10.25 25.50
C PHE A 317 -5.19 -9.89 25.87
N ALA A 318 -5.49 -9.89 27.16
CA ALA A 318 -6.78 -9.42 27.68
C ALA A 318 -6.62 -8.51 28.89
N HIS A 319 -7.35 -7.40 28.89
CA HIS A 319 -7.57 -6.57 30.08
C HIS A 319 -8.93 -6.90 30.68
N LEU A 320 -8.93 -7.66 31.78
CA LEU A 320 -10.16 -8.23 32.35
C LEU A 320 -11.09 -7.17 32.93
N ALA A 321 -10.54 -6.11 33.53
CA ALA A 321 -11.33 -5.07 34.18
C ALA A 321 -12.29 -4.35 33.19
N THR A 322 -11.85 -4.18 31.94
CA THR A 322 -12.64 -3.54 30.86
C THR A 322 -13.19 -4.56 29.86
N ARG A 323 -12.94 -5.86 30.04
CA ARG A 323 -13.24 -6.91 29.05
C ARG A 323 -12.72 -6.55 27.65
N THR A 324 -11.47 -6.08 27.57
CA THR A 324 -10.84 -5.77 26.28
C THR A 324 -9.93 -6.91 25.86
N ALA A 325 -10.17 -7.47 24.69
CA ALA A 325 -9.28 -8.40 23.99
C ALA A 325 -8.37 -7.62 23.02
N ILE A 326 -7.09 -7.96 22.99
CA ILE A 326 -6.08 -7.36 22.12
C ILE A 326 -5.42 -8.49 21.33
N GLU A 327 -5.46 -8.40 20.01
CA GLU A 327 -4.87 -9.35 19.08
C GLU A 327 -3.74 -8.67 18.29
N ILE A 328 -2.64 -9.39 18.12
CA ILE A 328 -1.46 -9.00 17.37
C ILE A 328 -1.32 -9.98 16.20
N ASP A 329 -1.84 -9.56 15.04
CA ASP A 329 -1.82 -10.40 13.85
C ASP A 329 -0.37 -10.64 13.42
N GLY A 330 0.07 -11.90 13.53
CA GLY A 330 1.38 -12.33 13.07
C GLY A 330 1.57 -12.02 11.58
N PHE A 331 2.80 -11.70 11.19
CA PHE A 331 3.16 -11.34 9.81
C PHE A 331 2.92 -12.46 8.77
N VAL A 332 2.49 -13.65 9.21
CA VAL A 332 2.34 -14.87 8.42
C VAL A 332 1.00 -15.54 8.75
N GLY A 333 0.09 -15.56 7.77
CA GLY A 333 -1.20 -16.26 7.79
C GLY A 333 -2.38 -15.29 7.94
N HIS A 334 -3.46 -15.30 7.17
CA HIS A 334 -3.97 -16.25 6.19
C HIS A 334 -4.78 -15.46 5.16
N SER A 335 -4.33 -15.44 3.92
CA SER A 335 -4.90 -14.55 2.91
C SER A 335 -5.99 -15.25 2.06
N ARG A 336 -6.58 -16.33 2.56
CA ARG A 336 -7.75 -17.00 1.97
C ARG A 336 -9.03 -16.36 2.51
N ALA A 337 -10.03 -16.18 1.65
CA ALA A 337 -11.30 -15.56 2.03
C ALA A 337 -11.99 -16.25 3.23
N GLU A 338 -11.84 -17.58 3.33
CA GLU A 338 -12.38 -18.36 4.45
C GLU A 338 -11.74 -17.99 5.79
N ASP A 339 -10.45 -17.67 5.82
CA ASP A 339 -9.74 -17.34 7.05
C ASP A 339 -10.12 -15.93 7.52
N ILE A 340 -10.32 -14.99 6.59
CA ILE A 340 -10.90 -13.66 6.88
C ILE A 340 -12.31 -13.80 7.45
N GLN A 341 -13.14 -14.68 6.88
CA GLN A 341 -14.50 -14.90 7.36
C GLN A 341 -14.51 -15.54 8.76
N LYS A 342 -13.62 -16.51 9.02
CA LYS A 342 -13.45 -17.13 10.36
C LYS A 342 -13.02 -16.11 11.40
N ASP A 343 -12.10 -15.21 11.06
CA ASP A 343 -11.64 -14.13 11.93
C ASP A 343 -12.74 -13.13 12.24
N ARG A 344 -13.49 -12.68 11.22
CA ARG A 344 -14.66 -11.80 11.40
C ARG A 344 -15.75 -12.46 12.24
N TYR A 345 -15.96 -13.77 12.07
CA TYR A 345 -16.91 -14.51 12.90
C TYR A 345 -16.41 -14.57 14.34
N ARG A 346 -15.14 -14.93 14.57
CA ARG A 346 -14.50 -14.95 15.89
C ARG A 346 -14.64 -13.61 16.62
N GLN A 347 -14.29 -12.50 15.96
CA GLN A 347 -14.40 -11.17 16.55
C GLN A 347 -15.83 -10.86 16.96
N ARG A 348 -16.81 -11.04 16.04
CA ARG A 348 -18.23 -10.80 16.35
C ARG A 348 -18.73 -11.66 17.51
N THR A 349 -18.32 -12.92 17.59
CA THR A 349 -18.71 -13.79 18.71
C THR A 349 -18.15 -13.28 20.04
N ILE A 350 -16.89 -12.82 20.06
CA ILE A 350 -16.26 -12.28 21.27
C ILE A 350 -16.95 -10.97 21.68
N GLU A 351 -17.21 -10.08 20.72
CA GLU A 351 -17.89 -8.80 20.97
C GLU A 351 -19.33 -9.00 21.47
N ALA A 352 -20.05 -9.99 20.94
CA ALA A 352 -21.40 -10.34 21.41
C ALA A 352 -21.44 -10.79 22.88
N LEU A 353 -20.31 -11.21 23.45
CA LEU A 353 -20.18 -11.52 24.89
C LEU A 353 -19.86 -10.28 25.75
N GLY A 354 -19.94 -9.08 25.17
CA GLY A 354 -19.65 -7.81 25.84
C GLY A 354 -18.15 -7.54 25.99
N TRP A 355 -17.31 -8.14 25.13
CA TRP A 355 -15.90 -7.80 25.05
C TRP A 355 -15.66 -6.70 24.02
N HIS A 356 -14.64 -5.88 24.24
CA HIS A 356 -14.11 -4.98 23.23
C HIS A 356 -12.94 -5.66 22.51
N PHE A 357 -12.90 -5.62 21.17
CA PHE A 357 -11.82 -6.24 20.40
C PHE A 357 -10.92 -5.18 19.77
N ARG A 358 -9.60 -5.25 20.01
CA ARG A 358 -8.59 -4.40 19.38
C ARG A 358 -7.60 -5.29 18.65
N ARG A 359 -7.28 -4.93 17.40
CA ARG A 359 -6.37 -5.70 16.56
C ARG A 359 -5.29 -4.78 16.03
N TYR A 360 -4.05 -5.25 16.08
CA TYR A 360 -2.88 -4.57 15.54
C TYR A 360 -2.15 -5.53 14.62
N SER A 361 -1.64 -5.04 13.50
CA SER A 361 -0.82 -5.85 12.62
C SER A 361 0.59 -5.99 13.18
N GLY A 362 1.27 -7.08 12.85
CA GLY A 362 2.70 -7.21 13.13
C GLY A 362 3.55 -6.11 12.46
N LEU A 363 3.02 -5.43 11.43
CA LEU A 363 3.68 -4.27 10.82
C LEU A 363 3.61 -3.04 11.72
N ASP A 364 2.47 -2.77 12.36
CA ASP A 364 2.29 -1.64 13.28
C ASP A 364 3.32 -1.72 14.42
N LEU A 365 3.48 -2.91 15.00
CA LEU A 365 4.47 -3.13 16.06
C LEU A 365 5.92 -3.09 15.58
N LYS A 366 6.17 -3.46 14.32
CA LYS A 366 7.53 -3.39 13.76
C LYS A 366 7.93 -1.95 13.47
N GLN A 367 6.98 -1.10 13.06
CA GLN A 367 7.23 0.30 12.75
C GLN A 367 7.35 1.14 14.03
N ASP A 368 6.38 1.04 14.92
CA ASP A 368 6.37 1.81 16.17
C ASP A 368 5.64 1.04 17.30
N PRO A 369 6.35 0.18 18.05
CA PRO A 369 5.75 -0.58 19.14
C PRO A 369 5.30 0.31 20.30
N LEU A 370 5.91 1.50 20.48
CA LEU A 370 5.52 2.43 21.53
C LEU A 370 4.19 3.10 21.20
N ALA A 371 3.97 3.49 19.94
CA ALA A 371 2.68 4.04 19.51
C ALA A 371 1.53 3.05 19.73
N VAL A 372 1.74 1.76 19.39
CA VAL A 372 0.74 0.71 19.63
C VAL A 372 0.42 0.57 21.13
N VAL A 373 1.45 0.51 21.97
CA VAL A 373 1.27 0.44 23.43
C VAL A 373 0.55 1.66 23.99
N GLN A 374 0.86 2.86 23.49
CA GLN A 374 0.20 4.10 23.90
C GLN A 374 -1.28 4.12 23.49
N ASP A 375 -1.61 3.68 22.27
CA ASP A 375 -2.99 3.57 21.79
C ASP A 375 -3.81 2.58 22.63
N VAL A 376 -3.26 1.38 22.90
CA VAL A 376 -3.90 0.39 23.78
C VAL A 376 -4.14 1.00 25.17
N ARG A 377 -3.14 1.63 25.77
CA ARG A 377 -3.30 2.29 27.08
C ARG A 377 -4.39 3.34 27.08
N ALA A 378 -4.37 4.25 26.11
CA ALA A 378 -5.37 5.31 26.00
C ALA A 378 -6.79 4.73 25.89
N TYR A 379 -6.93 3.65 25.10
CA TYR A 379 -8.19 2.94 24.98
C TYR A 379 -8.65 2.32 26.31
N LEU A 380 -7.77 1.64 27.04
CA LEU A 380 -8.13 1.01 28.33
C LEU A 380 -8.55 2.05 29.38
N ILE A 381 -7.84 3.17 29.47
CA ILE A 381 -8.21 4.28 30.38
C ILE A 381 -9.60 4.81 30.03
N LYS A 382 -9.89 5.04 28.74
CA LYS A 382 -11.22 5.46 28.29
C LYS A 382 -12.31 4.47 28.70
N GLN A 383 -12.08 3.16 28.54
CA GLN A 383 -13.05 2.13 28.94
C GLN A 383 -13.27 2.07 30.45
N LEU A 384 -12.21 2.28 31.25
CA LEU A 384 -12.34 2.37 32.70
C LEU A 384 -13.20 3.56 33.13
N HIS A 385 -13.04 4.73 32.50
CA HIS A 385 -13.89 5.89 32.77
C HIS A 385 -15.35 5.64 32.41
N LEU A 386 -15.62 5.12 31.21
CA LEU A 386 -17.00 4.81 30.78
C LEU A 386 -17.70 3.82 31.71
N LYS A 387 -16.94 2.86 32.28
CA LYS A 387 -17.46 1.90 33.25
C LYS A 387 -17.63 2.47 34.67
N ALA A 388 -16.95 3.56 34.99
CA ALA A 388 -17.15 4.25 36.27
C ALA A 388 -18.38 5.18 36.25
N GLU A 389 -18.80 5.62 35.06
CA GLU A 389 -19.92 6.54 34.86
C GLU A 389 -21.28 5.84 34.67
N GLY A 390 -21.29 4.54 34.39
CA GLY A 390 -22.49 3.71 34.21
C GLY A 390 -22.57 2.60 35.23
#